data_AF-A0A4Y1RZ86-F1
#
_entry.id   AF-A0A4Y1RZ86-F1
#
_cell.length_a   1.000
_cell.length_b   1.000
_cell.length_c   1.000
_cell.angle_alpha   90.00
_cell.angle_beta   90.00
_cell.angle_gamma   90.00
#
_symmetry.space_group_name_H-M   'P 1'
#
loop_
_entity.id
_entity.type
_entity.pdbx_description
1 polymer ?
#
loop_
_entity_poly.entity_id
_entity_poly.type
_entity_poly.pdbx_seq_one_letter_code
_entity_poly.pdbx_strand_id
1 'polypeptide(L)'
;MHTVEISMPSVRIVTFCEFEFNDVRKLAAELCGRLHPKVLIPVVSSQLEIATGSRDILKIKACLFSVCTSLVVRGRESLSHPLMLKIRKTLETMLLWPSVDGDEVSKAQHGCIDSLALMICAELQDPESFSIVGKKGDASSGNSVLTCVINKLIQDNHQPVLSSNLDDVKCSSEVPVPLSFYMCMANVLISACQKILDSGKKPFVRKTLPCLIHSVKVMTNSEIRAACIQVLFSSVYHLKSTVLPYSADLLEVSLKALRKGSEKERMAGAKLLGSLMASDDAILETISGGLVEARSILSSISSTDPSVELRQVCGNN
;
A
#
# COMPACT_ATOMS: atom_id res chain seq x y z
N MET A 1 -27.17 -26.05 40.17
CA MET A 1 -26.08 -25.57 39.30
C MET A 1 -26.73 -24.60 38.32
N HIS A 2 -26.82 -23.32 38.70
CA HIS A 2 -27.50 -22.30 37.89
C HIS A 2 -26.59 -21.86 36.76
N THR A 3 -26.99 -22.19 35.54
CA THR A 3 -26.44 -21.62 34.31
C THR A 3 -26.80 -20.13 34.29
N VAL A 4 -25.81 -19.27 34.55
CA VAL A 4 -25.96 -17.83 34.35
C VAL A 4 -25.76 -17.58 32.86
N GLU A 5 -26.85 -17.48 32.11
CA GLU A 5 -26.84 -16.86 30.79
C GLU A 5 -26.50 -15.38 30.95
N ILE A 6 -25.23 -15.04 30.75
CA ILE A 6 -24.80 -13.66 30.58
C ILE A 6 -25.19 -13.26 29.16
N SER A 7 -26.44 -12.82 28.98
CA SER A 7 -26.83 -11.99 27.84
C SER A 7 -25.98 -10.72 27.92
N MET A 8 -24.98 -10.60 27.04
CA MET A 8 -24.16 -9.39 26.98
C MET A 8 -25.03 -8.23 26.49
N PRO A 9 -25.30 -7.20 27.32
CA PRO A 9 -25.98 -6.02 26.85
C PRO A 9 -25.11 -5.35 25.79
N SER A 10 -25.77 -4.91 24.71
CA SER A 10 -25.18 -4.22 23.56
C SER A 10 -24.06 -3.27 24.00
N VAL A 11 -22.81 -3.61 23.70
CA VAL A 11 -21.68 -2.68 23.88
C VAL A 11 -21.92 -1.52 22.91
N ARG A 12 -22.59 -0.46 23.40
CA ARG A 12 -22.65 0.82 22.69
C ARG A 12 -21.26 1.41 22.77
N ILE A 13 -20.48 1.15 21.73
CA ILE A 13 -19.22 1.84 21.54
C ILE A 13 -19.56 3.30 21.22
N VAL A 14 -19.28 4.19 22.19
CA VAL A 14 -19.63 5.64 22.15
C VAL A 14 -19.00 6.34 20.93
N THR A 15 -17.98 5.74 20.30
CA THR A 15 -17.34 6.19 19.06
C THR A 15 -18.27 6.50 17.90
N PHE A 16 -19.47 5.93 17.90
CA PHE A 16 -20.41 6.02 16.78
C PHE A 16 -21.57 7.00 17.04
N CYS A 17 -21.52 7.80 18.11
CA CYS A 17 -22.48 8.87 18.36
C CYS A 17 -22.23 10.10 17.46
N GLU A 18 -23.30 10.61 16.84
CA GLU A 18 -23.24 11.68 15.83
C GLU A 18 -22.98 13.09 16.40
N PHE A 19 -23.12 13.29 17.72
CA PHE A 19 -23.11 14.60 18.37
C PHE A 19 -21.79 14.98 19.07
N GLU A 20 -20.73 14.17 18.94
CA GLU A 20 -19.46 14.42 19.65
C GLU A 20 -18.44 15.20 18.80
N PHE A 21 -17.70 16.10 19.47
CA PHE A 21 -16.56 16.80 18.88
C PHE A 21 -15.55 15.81 18.27
N ASN A 22 -14.87 16.23 17.22
CA ASN A 22 -13.95 15.36 16.45
C ASN A 22 -12.87 14.69 17.33
N ASP A 23 -12.35 15.41 18.33
CA ASP A 23 -11.29 14.90 19.21
C ASP A 23 -11.82 13.86 20.19
N VAL A 24 -13.06 14.01 20.66
CA VAL A 24 -13.73 13.00 21.51
C VAL A 24 -13.93 11.71 20.72
N ARG A 25 -14.37 11.81 19.45
CA ARG A 25 -14.53 10.64 18.58
C ARG A 25 -13.23 9.93 18.28
N LYS A 26 -12.14 10.68 18.02
CA LYS A 26 -10.80 10.11 17.85
C LYS A 26 -10.32 9.39 19.10
N LEU A 27 -10.43 10.03 20.27
CA LEU A 27 -10.05 9.43 21.55
C LEU A 27 -10.86 8.17 21.85
N ALA A 28 -12.18 8.24 21.66
CA ALA A 28 -13.04 7.08 21.81
C ALA A 28 -12.60 5.97 20.84
N ALA A 29 -12.30 6.28 19.57
CA ALA A 29 -11.88 5.29 18.59
C ALA A 29 -10.53 4.67 18.95
N GLU A 30 -9.63 5.44 19.56
CA GLU A 30 -8.38 4.93 20.12
C GLU A 30 -8.63 3.91 21.24
N LEU A 31 -9.46 4.28 22.21
CA LEU A 31 -9.81 3.42 23.35
C LEU A 31 -10.47 2.13 22.86
N CYS A 32 -11.32 2.23 21.83
CA CYS A 32 -11.99 1.09 21.24
C CYS A 32 -11.01 0.19 20.49
N GLY A 33 -10.07 0.78 19.75
CA GLY A 33 -8.99 0.05 19.09
C GLY A 33 -8.14 -0.81 20.04
N ARG A 34 -8.08 -0.47 21.33
CA ARG A 34 -7.35 -1.22 22.35
C ARG A 34 -8.11 -2.43 22.91
N LEU A 35 -9.41 -2.57 22.61
CA LEU A 35 -10.21 -3.73 23.00
C LEU A 35 -9.63 -5.02 22.38
N HIS A 36 -9.94 -6.16 22.99
CA HIS A 36 -9.50 -7.46 22.51
C HIS A 36 -10.09 -7.75 21.10
N PRO A 37 -9.34 -8.33 20.14
CA PRO A 37 -9.80 -8.47 18.75
C PRO A 37 -11.10 -9.26 18.60
N LYS A 38 -11.29 -10.30 19.42
CA LYS A 38 -12.54 -11.08 19.49
C LYS A 38 -13.80 -10.24 19.79
N VAL A 39 -13.65 -9.08 20.44
CA VAL A 39 -14.76 -8.16 20.72
C VAL A 39 -14.78 -7.04 19.68
N LEU A 40 -13.64 -6.43 19.42
CA LEU A 40 -13.54 -5.25 18.55
C LEU A 40 -13.88 -5.56 17.09
N ILE A 41 -13.26 -6.61 16.52
CA ILE A 41 -13.29 -6.84 15.08
C ILE A 41 -14.69 -7.16 14.57
N PRO A 42 -15.52 -7.99 15.25
CA PRO A 42 -16.92 -8.17 14.85
C PRO A 42 -17.72 -6.87 14.84
N VAL A 43 -17.55 -6.03 15.87
CA VAL A 43 -18.28 -4.75 15.96
C VAL A 43 -17.86 -3.81 14.84
N VAL A 44 -16.55 -3.60 14.64
CA VAL A 44 -16.06 -2.72 13.58
C VAL A 44 -16.42 -3.26 12.20
N SER A 45 -16.35 -4.57 11.97
CA SER A 45 -16.74 -5.15 10.70
C SER A 45 -18.21 -4.87 10.36
N SER A 46 -19.12 -4.98 11.33
CA SER A 46 -20.53 -4.69 11.13
C SER A 46 -20.78 -3.18 10.94
N GLN A 47 -20.18 -2.34 11.79
CA GLN A 47 -20.36 -0.89 11.71
C GLN A 47 -19.77 -0.30 10.42
N LEU A 48 -18.62 -0.78 9.98
CA LEU A 48 -17.98 -0.34 8.74
C LEU A 48 -18.81 -0.73 7.51
N GLU A 49 -19.45 -1.90 7.52
CA GLU A 49 -20.34 -2.33 6.43
C GLU A 49 -21.59 -1.44 6.35
N ILE A 50 -22.25 -1.20 7.49
CA ILE A 50 -23.42 -0.32 7.57
C ILE A 50 -23.04 1.11 7.12
N ALA A 51 -21.95 1.65 7.66
CA ALA A 51 -21.50 3.01 7.36
C ALA A 51 -21.07 3.18 5.90
N THR A 52 -20.47 2.14 5.30
CA THR A 52 -20.16 2.10 3.87
C THR A 52 -21.45 2.15 3.03
N GLY A 53 -22.47 1.38 3.42
CA GLY A 53 -23.78 1.36 2.75
C GLY A 53 -24.52 2.70 2.81
N SER A 54 -24.43 3.41 3.93
CA SER A 54 -25.06 4.74 4.12
C SER A 54 -24.15 5.93 3.76
N ARG A 55 -22.92 5.68 3.29
CA ARG A 55 -21.88 6.70 3.08
C ARG A 55 -21.63 7.61 4.29
N ASP A 56 -21.72 7.05 5.49
CA ASP A 56 -21.45 7.78 6.73
C ASP A 56 -19.93 7.88 6.96
N ILE A 57 -19.34 8.93 6.41
CA ILE A 57 -17.89 9.18 6.46
C ILE A 57 -17.38 9.29 7.91
N LEU A 58 -18.20 9.79 8.83
CA LEU A 58 -17.81 9.96 10.23
C LEU A 58 -17.69 8.60 10.94
N LYS A 59 -18.69 7.73 10.79
CA LYS A 59 -18.62 6.37 11.33
C LYS A 59 -17.54 5.53 10.66
N ILE A 60 -17.33 5.72 9.35
CA ILE A 60 -16.20 5.12 8.62
C ILE A 60 -14.88 5.52 9.26
N LYS A 61 -14.61 6.82 9.45
CA LYS A 61 -13.35 7.29 10.05
C LYS A 61 -13.13 6.71 11.44
N ALA A 62 -14.16 6.64 12.29
CA ALA A 62 -14.07 6.02 13.60
C ALA A 62 -13.74 4.51 13.53
N CYS A 63 -14.34 3.79 12.60
CA CYS A 63 -14.03 2.37 12.34
C CYS A 63 -12.58 2.19 11.90
N LEU A 64 -12.13 2.97 10.91
CA LEU A 64 -10.75 2.91 10.39
C LEU A 64 -9.74 3.23 11.48
N PHE A 65 -9.98 4.27 12.28
CA PHE A 65 -9.10 4.62 13.39
C PHE A 65 -9.01 3.51 14.45
N SER A 66 -10.14 2.86 14.77
CA SER A 66 -10.18 1.72 15.68
C SER A 66 -9.41 0.52 15.13
N VAL A 67 -9.54 0.22 13.83
CA VAL A 67 -8.78 -0.85 13.15
C VAL A 67 -7.29 -0.55 13.15
N CYS A 68 -6.89 0.66 12.75
CA CYS A 68 -5.49 1.10 12.77
C CYS A 68 -4.90 0.96 14.16
N THR A 69 -5.60 1.45 15.19
CA THR A 69 -5.14 1.35 16.58
C THR A 69 -5.00 -0.11 17.01
N SER A 70 -5.95 -0.97 16.65
CA SER A 70 -5.88 -2.40 16.96
C SER A 70 -4.69 -3.09 16.31
N LEU A 71 -4.42 -2.78 15.03
CA LEU A 71 -3.27 -3.31 14.29
C LEU A 71 -1.95 -2.79 14.87
N VAL A 72 -1.88 -1.54 15.32
CA VAL A 72 -0.68 -0.99 15.97
C VAL A 72 -0.44 -1.66 17.34
N VAL A 73 -1.48 -1.82 18.15
CA VAL A 73 -1.36 -2.32 19.53
C VAL A 73 -1.16 -3.84 19.58
N ARG A 74 -1.84 -4.58 18.71
CA ARG A 74 -1.91 -6.05 18.77
C ARG A 74 -1.37 -6.76 17.54
N GLY A 75 -1.01 -6.01 16.49
CA GLY A 75 -0.36 -6.54 15.30
C GLY A 75 -1.11 -7.74 14.71
N ARG A 76 -0.39 -8.85 14.61
CA ARG A 76 -0.88 -10.10 14.03
C ARG A 76 -2.07 -10.71 14.78
N GLU A 77 -2.22 -10.49 16.08
CA GLU A 77 -3.37 -10.99 16.83
C GLU A 77 -4.68 -10.44 16.25
N SER A 78 -4.70 -9.13 15.94
CA SER A 78 -5.84 -8.49 15.29
C SER A 78 -6.00 -8.94 13.85
N LEU A 79 -4.90 -8.99 13.08
CA LEU A 79 -4.92 -9.37 11.68
C LEU A 79 -5.44 -10.81 11.46
N SER A 80 -5.14 -11.72 12.38
CA SER A 80 -5.51 -13.14 12.30
C SER A 80 -7.00 -13.40 12.53
N HIS A 81 -7.76 -12.38 12.96
CA HIS A 81 -9.19 -12.52 13.16
C HIS A 81 -9.91 -12.76 11.81
N PRO A 82 -10.78 -13.78 11.65
CA PRO A 82 -11.38 -14.13 10.35
C PRO A 82 -12.11 -12.98 9.64
N LEU A 83 -12.76 -12.10 10.40
CA LEU A 83 -13.46 -10.93 9.87
C LEU A 83 -12.54 -9.79 9.36
N MET A 84 -11.22 -9.86 9.58
CA MET A 84 -10.28 -8.94 8.95
C MET A 84 -10.31 -9.04 7.43
N LEU A 85 -10.54 -10.24 6.88
CA LEU A 85 -10.70 -10.42 5.45
C LEU A 85 -11.92 -9.65 4.93
N LYS A 86 -13.02 -9.64 5.69
CA LYS A 86 -14.22 -8.88 5.34
C LYS A 86 -13.93 -7.38 5.39
N ILE A 87 -13.29 -6.90 6.46
CA ILE A 87 -12.88 -5.49 6.58
C ILE A 87 -11.99 -5.10 5.40
N ARG A 88 -10.94 -5.88 5.08
CA ARG A 88 -10.07 -5.63 3.93
C ARG A 88 -10.85 -5.46 2.64
N LYS A 89 -11.79 -6.37 2.34
CA LYS A 89 -12.64 -6.26 1.14
C LYS A 89 -13.47 -4.98 1.14
N THR A 90 -14.03 -4.59 2.29
CA THR A 90 -14.75 -3.32 2.43
C THR A 90 -13.85 -2.11 2.16
N LEU A 91 -12.62 -2.09 2.69
CA LEU A 91 -11.64 -1.04 2.41
C LEU A 91 -11.35 -0.92 0.92
N GLU A 92 -11.13 -2.05 0.25
CA GLU A 92 -10.88 -2.11 -1.20
C GLU A 92 -12.06 -1.56 -2.01
N THR A 93 -13.30 -1.87 -1.62
CA THR A 93 -14.50 -1.28 -2.24
C THR A 93 -14.55 0.24 -2.08
N MET A 94 -14.18 0.77 -0.91
CA MET A 94 -14.15 2.21 -0.67
C MET A 94 -13.05 2.93 -1.46
N LEU A 95 -11.92 2.25 -1.73
CA LEU A 95 -10.87 2.79 -2.60
C LEU A 95 -11.30 2.93 -4.07
N LEU A 96 -12.39 2.26 -4.48
CA LEU A 96 -12.98 2.41 -5.82
C LEU A 96 -13.99 3.56 -5.90
N TRP A 97 -14.30 4.23 -4.78
CA TRP A 97 -15.24 5.35 -4.81
C TRP A 97 -14.70 6.52 -5.64
N PRO A 98 -15.55 7.15 -6.47
CA PRO A 98 -15.16 8.35 -7.18
C PRO A 98 -14.90 9.46 -6.15
N SER A 99 -13.78 10.16 -6.30
CA SER A 99 -13.33 11.21 -5.40
C SER A 99 -12.70 12.35 -6.21
N VAL A 100 -12.87 13.57 -5.71
CA VAL A 100 -12.11 14.76 -6.14
C VAL A 100 -11.13 15.11 -5.02
N ASP A 101 -9.98 15.68 -5.37
CA ASP A 101 -8.95 16.02 -4.39
C ASP A 101 -9.49 16.91 -3.25
N GLY A 102 -9.18 16.52 -2.01
CA GLY A 102 -9.59 17.22 -0.79
C GLY A 102 -11.01 16.94 -0.29
N ASP A 103 -11.83 16.15 -1.01
CA ASP A 103 -13.19 15.83 -0.58
C ASP A 103 -13.26 14.86 0.63
N GLU A 104 -14.44 14.69 1.23
CA GLU A 104 -14.60 13.79 2.37
C GLU A 104 -14.37 12.31 2.02
N VAL A 105 -14.53 11.94 0.74
CA VAL A 105 -14.26 10.60 0.23
C VAL A 105 -12.75 10.32 0.21
N SER A 106 -11.95 11.28 -0.25
CA SER A 106 -10.49 11.22 -0.29
C SER A 106 -9.93 11.01 1.12
N LYS A 107 -10.51 11.69 2.13
CA LYS A 107 -10.12 11.52 3.54
C LYS A 107 -10.43 10.10 4.05
N ALA A 108 -11.55 9.52 3.65
CA ALA A 108 -11.86 8.12 3.98
C ALA A 108 -10.90 7.15 3.26
N GLN A 109 -10.56 7.41 2.00
CA GLN A 109 -9.60 6.62 1.23
C GLN A 109 -8.20 6.65 1.86
N HIS A 110 -7.74 7.79 2.37
CA HIS A 110 -6.48 7.88 3.14
C HIS A 110 -6.52 6.98 4.38
N GLY A 111 -7.63 6.95 5.12
CA GLY A 111 -7.81 6.02 6.23
C GLY A 111 -7.79 4.54 5.82
N CYS A 112 -8.34 4.21 4.64
CA CYS A 112 -8.24 2.87 4.06
C CYS A 112 -6.80 2.51 3.69
N ILE A 113 -6.06 3.45 3.08
CA ILE A 113 -4.64 3.29 2.73
C ILE A 113 -3.83 2.97 3.99
N ASP A 114 -4.02 3.76 5.05
CA ASP A 114 -3.33 3.56 6.32
C ASP A 114 -3.69 2.24 7.00
N SER A 115 -4.96 1.84 6.94
CA SER A 115 -5.41 0.56 7.48
C SER A 115 -4.78 -0.62 6.75
N LEU A 116 -4.77 -0.61 5.42
CA LEU A 116 -4.15 -1.66 4.61
C LEU A 116 -2.62 -1.71 4.80
N ALA A 117 -1.97 -0.55 4.92
CA ALA A 117 -0.54 -0.47 5.21
C ALA A 117 -0.20 -1.09 6.58
N LEU A 118 -1.01 -0.84 7.60
CA LEU A 118 -0.86 -1.45 8.92
C LEU A 118 -1.17 -2.95 8.91
N MET A 119 -2.12 -3.41 8.09
CA MET A 119 -2.34 -4.84 7.86
C MET A 119 -1.11 -5.50 7.25
N ILE A 120 -0.45 -4.88 6.26
CA ILE A 120 0.82 -5.36 5.71
C ILE A 120 1.91 -5.39 6.80
N CYS A 121 2.02 -4.33 7.61
CA CYS A 121 3.01 -4.29 8.69
C CYS A 121 2.79 -5.43 9.71
N ALA A 122 1.54 -5.65 10.13
CA ALA A 122 1.15 -6.74 11.03
C ALA A 122 1.37 -8.13 10.40
N GLU A 123 1.15 -8.27 9.08
CA GLU A 123 1.43 -9.49 8.33
C GLU A 123 2.93 -9.81 8.39
N LEU A 124 3.81 -8.81 8.29
CA LEU A 124 5.24 -9.03 8.17
C LEU A 124 6.02 -9.07 9.50
N GLN A 125 5.34 -8.85 10.63
CA GLN A 125 5.96 -8.87 11.96
C GLN A 125 6.30 -10.28 12.49
N ASP A 126 5.79 -11.35 11.87
CA ASP A 126 5.91 -12.72 12.39
C ASP A 126 6.88 -13.58 11.56
N PRO A 127 7.97 -14.10 12.17
CA PRO A 127 8.96 -14.97 11.53
C PRO A 127 8.38 -16.25 10.90
N GLU A 128 7.29 -16.79 11.43
CA GLU A 128 6.73 -18.08 10.96
C GLU A 128 6.00 -17.97 9.62
N SER A 129 5.71 -16.75 9.15
CA SER A 129 5.12 -16.53 7.82
C SER A 129 6.09 -16.72 6.66
N PHE A 130 7.37 -16.99 6.95
CA PHE A 130 8.45 -17.02 5.95
C PHE A 130 8.96 -18.41 5.59
N SER A 131 8.45 -19.47 6.23
CA SER A 131 8.85 -20.85 5.93
C SER A 131 8.04 -21.47 4.78
N ILE A 132 7.89 -20.79 3.65
CA ILE A 132 7.42 -21.44 2.40
C ILE A 132 8.20 -20.88 1.20
N VAL A 133 9.51 -21.15 1.19
CA VAL A 133 10.19 -21.39 -0.09
C VAL A 133 10.02 -22.89 -0.35
N GLY A 134 9.02 -23.25 -1.16
CA GLY A 134 8.94 -24.60 -1.73
C GLY A 134 7.88 -25.53 -1.15
N LYS A 135 6.60 -25.19 -1.22
CA LYS A 135 5.56 -26.18 -1.55
C LYS A 135 4.56 -25.55 -2.51
N LYS A 136 4.56 -26.07 -3.74
CA LYS A 136 3.56 -25.80 -4.77
C LYS A 136 2.22 -26.35 -4.24
N GLY A 137 1.22 -25.48 -4.09
CA GLY A 137 -0.13 -25.85 -3.70
C GLY A 137 -0.39 -25.73 -2.21
N ASP A 138 -0.60 -24.52 -1.72
CA ASP A 138 -1.35 -24.31 -0.49
C ASP A 138 -2.31 -23.14 -0.67
N ALA A 139 -3.56 -23.34 -0.25
CA ALA A 139 -4.66 -22.38 -0.37
C ALA A 139 -4.43 -21.10 0.47
N SER A 140 -3.31 -21.00 1.21
CA SER A 140 -2.91 -19.84 2.02
C SER A 140 -2.42 -18.64 1.21
N SER A 141 -2.06 -18.81 -0.07
CA SER A 141 -1.66 -17.69 -0.95
C SER A 141 -2.78 -16.63 -1.14
N GLY A 142 -4.05 -17.03 -0.96
CA GLY A 142 -5.22 -16.14 -1.09
C GLY A 142 -5.41 -15.11 0.02
N ASN A 143 -4.64 -15.18 1.12
CA ASN A 143 -4.85 -14.35 2.31
C ASN A 143 -3.74 -13.31 2.59
N SER A 144 -2.64 -13.29 1.84
CA SER A 144 -1.60 -12.26 2.02
C SER A 144 -2.13 -10.90 1.55
N VAL A 145 -2.13 -9.92 2.47
CA VAL A 145 -2.53 -8.54 2.18
C VAL A 145 -1.50 -7.90 1.26
N LEU A 146 -0.21 -8.10 1.52
CA LEU A 146 0.86 -7.58 0.67
C LEU A 146 0.74 -8.09 -0.77
N THR A 147 0.62 -9.41 -0.96
CA THR A 147 0.50 -10.00 -2.30
C THR A 147 -0.75 -9.47 -3.00
N CYS A 148 -1.87 -9.32 -2.28
CA CYS A 148 -3.09 -8.77 -2.87
C CYS A 148 -2.91 -7.33 -3.37
N VAL A 149 -2.26 -6.47 -2.58
CA VAL A 149 -2.00 -5.07 -2.94
C VAL A 149 -1.03 -4.99 -4.13
N ILE A 150 0.05 -5.79 -4.14
CA ILE A 150 0.99 -5.86 -5.26
C ILE A 150 0.25 -6.28 -6.53
N ASN A 151 -0.51 -7.38 -6.48
CA ASN A 151 -1.22 -7.90 -7.64
C ASN A 151 -2.21 -6.88 -8.20
N LYS A 152 -2.94 -6.17 -7.35
CA LYS A 152 -3.87 -5.12 -7.78
C LYS A 152 -3.19 -3.90 -8.37
N LEU A 153 -1.98 -3.56 -7.92
CA LEU A 153 -1.20 -2.46 -8.48
C LEU A 153 -0.63 -2.82 -9.86
N ILE A 154 -0.16 -4.06 -10.02
CA ILE A 154 0.53 -4.51 -11.24
C ILE A 154 -0.37 -5.21 -12.26
N GLN A 155 -1.64 -5.46 -11.93
CA GLN A 155 -2.64 -5.93 -12.88
C GLN A 155 -2.84 -4.83 -13.94
N ASP A 156 -2.05 -4.91 -14.99
CA ASP A 156 -2.33 -4.25 -16.26
C ASP A 156 -3.61 -4.92 -16.81
N ASN A 157 -4.53 -4.16 -17.38
CA ASN A 157 -5.85 -4.59 -17.88
C ASN A 157 -5.76 -5.58 -19.07
N HIS A 158 -4.63 -6.26 -19.23
CA HIS A 158 -4.27 -7.13 -20.34
C HIS A 158 -3.65 -8.42 -19.82
N GLN A 159 -4.38 -9.16 -18.98
CA GLN A 159 -4.16 -10.61 -18.99
C GLN A 159 -4.92 -11.14 -20.21
N PRO A 160 -4.24 -11.65 -21.25
CA PRO A 160 -4.95 -12.33 -22.31
C PRO A 160 -5.63 -13.53 -21.65
N VAL A 161 -6.95 -13.59 -21.81
CA VAL A 161 -7.74 -14.79 -21.54
C VAL A 161 -6.97 -15.94 -22.18
N LEU A 162 -6.36 -16.79 -21.35
CA LEU A 162 -5.94 -18.10 -21.82
C LEU A 162 -7.21 -18.75 -22.31
N SER A 163 -7.32 -18.88 -23.63
CA SER A 163 -8.43 -19.46 -24.34
C SER A 163 -8.59 -20.93 -23.92
N SER A 164 -9.25 -21.17 -22.80
CA SER A 164 -9.96 -22.41 -22.60
C SER A 164 -11.24 -22.30 -23.42
N ASN A 165 -11.19 -22.84 -24.63
CA ASN A 165 -12.38 -23.10 -25.43
C ASN A 165 -13.37 -23.89 -24.57
N LEU A 166 -14.50 -23.28 -24.23
CA LEU A 166 -15.82 -23.88 -24.12
C LEU A 166 -16.83 -22.76 -23.88
N ASP A 167 -17.82 -22.73 -24.75
CA ASP A 167 -18.89 -21.74 -24.86
C ASP A 167 -19.57 -21.44 -23.52
N ASP A 168 -19.66 -20.16 -23.14
CA ASP A 168 -20.95 -19.58 -22.76
C ASP A 168 -20.95 -18.04 -22.73
N VAL A 169 -22.11 -17.49 -23.08
CA VAL A 169 -22.40 -16.08 -23.33
C VAL A 169 -22.55 -15.31 -22.01
N LYS A 170 -21.63 -14.37 -21.73
CA LYS A 170 -21.99 -13.02 -21.25
C LYS A 170 -20.78 -12.09 -21.36
N CYS A 171 -20.84 -11.15 -22.31
CA CYS A 171 -19.96 -9.99 -22.34
C CYS A 171 -20.28 -9.10 -21.13
N SER A 172 -19.69 -9.41 -19.97
CA SER A 172 -19.53 -8.44 -18.91
C SER A 172 -18.39 -7.52 -19.34
N SER A 173 -18.74 -6.38 -19.92
CA SER A 173 -17.83 -5.25 -20.03
C SER A 173 -17.38 -4.93 -18.59
N GLU A 174 -16.23 -5.47 -18.18
CA GLU A 174 -15.63 -5.14 -16.89
C GLU A 174 -15.36 -3.64 -16.93
N VAL A 175 -16.02 -2.89 -16.04
CA VAL A 175 -15.77 -1.46 -15.91
C VAL A 175 -14.29 -1.29 -15.59
N PRO A 176 -13.53 -0.53 -16.40
CA PRO A 176 -12.11 -0.35 -16.15
C PRO A 176 -11.88 0.19 -14.75
N VAL A 177 -10.96 -0.43 -14.01
CA VAL A 177 -10.59 0.04 -12.67
C VAL A 177 -10.07 1.49 -12.78
N PRO A 178 -10.59 2.44 -11.99
CA PRO A 178 -10.20 3.83 -12.10
C PRO A 178 -8.73 4.05 -11.72
N LEU A 179 -8.05 5.00 -12.38
CA LEU A 179 -6.65 5.31 -12.12
C LEU A 179 -6.37 5.61 -10.63
N SER A 180 -7.30 6.30 -9.95
CA SER A 180 -7.22 6.63 -8.53
C SER A 180 -7.04 5.40 -7.63
N PHE A 181 -7.60 4.26 -8.01
CA PHE A 181 -7.44 3.01 -7.26
C PHE A 181 -6.00 2.50 -7.30
N TYR A 182 -5.36 2.53 -8.47
CA TYR A 182 -3.95 2.17 -8.59
C TYR A 182 -3.06 3.11 -7.79
N MET A 183 -3.36 4.42 -7.79
CA MET A 183 -2.67 5.39 -6.94
C MET A 183 -2.84 5.05 -5.45
N CYS A 184 -4.04 4.63 -5.03
CA CYS A 184 -4.26 4.18 -3.66
C CYS A 184 -3.43 2.93 -3.32
N MET A 185 -3.34 1.95 -4.22
CA MET A 185 -2.52 0.74 -3.99
C MET A 185 -1.03 1.06 -3.90
N ALA A 186 -0.53 1.98 -4.74
CA ALA A 186 0.83 2.49 -4.60
C ALA A 186 1.03 3.19 -3.25
N ASN A 187 0.10 4.06 -2.85
CA ASN A 187 0.15 4.75 -1.56
C ASN A 187 0.06 3.80 -0.36
N VAL A 188 -0.62 2.65 -0.48
CA VAL A 188 -0.58 1.60 0.55
C VAL A 188 0.83 1.07 0.73
N LEU A 189 1.55 0.76 -0.36
CA LEU A 189 2.93 0.28 -0.29
C LEU A 189 3.89 1.36 0.23
N ILE A 190 3.70 2.63 -0.17
CA ILE A 190 4.47 3.78 0.36
C ILE A 190 4.25 3.93 1.87
N SER A 191 3.00 3.94 2.31
CA SER A 191 2.62 4.05 3.73
C SER A 191 3.16 2.85 4.53
N ALA A 192 3.19 1.65 3.94
CA ALA A 192 3.83 0.48 4.56
C ALA A 192 5.34 0.66 4.72
N CYS A 193 6.05 1.19 3.72
CA CYS A 193 7.49 1.47 3.81
C CYS A 193 7.82 2.39 4.99
N GLN A 194 6.96 3.36 5.28
CA GLN A 194 7.13 4.33 6.37
C GLN A 194 6.92 3.74 7.76
N LYS A 195 6.06 2.73 7.88
CA LYS A 195 5.56 2.21 9.16
C LYS A 195 6.14 0.85 9.55
N ILE A 196 6.75 0.15 8.60
CA ILE A 196 7.24 -1.21 8.82
C ILE A 196 8.40 -1.22 9.83
N LEU A 197 8.32 -2.16 10.77
CA LEU A 197 9.40 -2.41 11.73
C LEU A 197 10.56 -3.15 11.06
N ASP A 198 11.76 -3.09 11.66
CA ASP A 198 12.97 -3.70 11.10
C ASP A 198 12.82 -5.19 10.76
N SER A 199 12.07 -5.94 11.58
CA SER A 199 11.78 -7.37 11.33
C SER A 199 11.03 -7.61 10.02
N GLY A 200 10.17 -6.68 9.60
CA GLY A 200 9.36 -6.79 8.38
C GLY A 200 10.04 -6.25 7.12
N LYS A 201 11.14 -5.48 7.23
CA LYS A 201 11.77 -4.82 6.07
C LYS A 201 12.25 -5.83 5.02
N LYS A 202 13.04 -6.83 5.43
CA LYS A 202 13.58 -7.87 4.54
C LYS A 202 12.49 -8.59 3.74
N PRO A 203 11.45 -9.15 4.38
CA PRO A 203 10.39 -9.84 3.64
C PRO A 203 9.54 -8.90 2.78
N PHE A 204 9.32 -7.65 3.19
CA PHE A 204 8.69 -6.64 2.34
C PHE A 204 9.49 -6.44 1.05
N VAL A 205 10.78 -6.12 1.16
CA VAL A 205 11.66 -5.87 0.01
C VAL A 205 11.68 -7.09 -0.92
N ARG A 206 11.86 -8.29 -0.35
CA ARG A 206 11.96 -9.53 -1.12
C ARG A 206 10.71 -9.84 -1.94
N LYS A 207 9.51 -9.48 -1.44
CA LYS A 207 8.25 -9.70 -2.16
C LYS A 207 7.91 -8.54 -3.10
N THR A 208 8.16 -7.31 -2.68
CA THR A 208 7.71 -6.11 -3.40
C THR A 208 8.66 -5.71 -4.54
N LEU A 209 9.97 -5.63 -4.29
CA LEU A 209 10.89 -5.04 -5.26
C LEU A 209 11.01 -5.82 -6.57
N PRO A 210 11.19 -7.16 -6.59
CA PRO A 210 11.30 -7.90 -7.84
C PRO A 210 10.06 -7.72 -8.74
N CYS A 211 8.87 -7.76 -8.14
CA CYS A 211 7.61 -7.58 -8.85
C CYS A 211 7.53 -6.18 -9.48
N LEU A 212 7.76 -5.12 -8.70
CA LEU A 212 7.65 -3.75 -9.20
C LEU A 212 8.74 -3.40 -10.22
N ILE A 213 9.99 -3.82 -10.00
CA ILE A 213 11.09 -3.62 -10.95
C ILE A 213 10.75 -4.26 -12.30
N HIS A 214 10.22 -5.48 -12.29
CA HIS A 214 9.79 -6.16 -13.50
C HIS A 214 8.60 -5.44 -14.17
N SER A 215 7.55 -5.15 -13.41
CA SER A 215 6.33 -4.50 -13.92
C SER A 215 6.63 -3.14 -14.54
N VAL A 216 7.44 -2.29 -13.92
CA VAL A 216 7.82 -0.97 -14.48
C VAL A 216 8.47 -1.09 -15.86
N LYS A 217 9.13 -2.22 -16.18
CA LYS A 217 9.74 -2.40 -17.51
C LYS A 217 8.70 -2.65 -18.61
N VAL A 218 7.52 -3.19 -18.29
CA VAL A 218 6.50 -3.64 -19.26
C VAL A 218 5.20 -2.85 -19.21
N MET A 219 4.92 -2.15 -18.10
CA MET A 219 3.69 -1.37 -17.92
C MET A 219 3.55 -0.30 -19.00
N THR A 220 2.35 -0.16 -19.53
CA THR A 220 2.03 0.81 -20.61
C THR A 220 1.62 2.18 -20.04
N ASN A 221 0.78 2.20 -19.00
CA ASN A 221 0.28 3.42 -18.38
C ASN A 221 1.39 4.16 -17.62
N SER A 222 1.74 5.37 -18.08
CA SER A 222 2.81 6.20 -17.50
C SER A 222 2.53 6.68 -16.08
N GLU A 223 1.26 6.90 -15.72
CA GLU A 223 0.90 7.36 -14.37
C GLU A 223 1.04 6.24 -13.35
N ILE A 224 0.57 5.03 -13.66
CA ILE A 224 0.77 3.86 -12.79
C ILE A 224 2.26 3.51 -12.71
N ARG A 225 2.99 3.60 -13.83
CA ARG A 225 4.43 3.37 -13.86
C ARG A 225 5.19 4.38 -12.99
N ALA A 226 4.83 5.66 -13.03
CA ALA A 226 5.38 6.68 -12.13
C ALA A 226 5.10 6.36 -10.66
N ALA A 227 3.88 5.94 -10.32
CA ALA A 227 3.50 5.55 -8.96
C ALA A 227 4.33 4.35 -8.46
N CYS A 228 4.54 3.33 -9.30
CA CYS A 228 5.43 2.21 -8.97
C CYS A 228 6.88 2.68 -8.71
N ILE A 229 7.41 3.61 -9.52
CA ILE A 229 8.75 4.19 -9.27
C ILE A 229 8.78 4.96 -7.94
N GLN A 230 7.70 5.64 -7.56
CA GLN A 230 7.59 6.29 -6.25
C GLN A 230 7.58 5.28 -5.08
N VAL A 231 6.98 4.10 -5.26
CA VAL A 231 7.08 2.99 -4.28
C VAL A 231 8.53 2.52 -4.16
N LEU A 232 9.25 2.37 -5.28
CA LEU A 232 10.66 2.00 -5.29
C LEU A 232 11.52 3.06 -4.56
N PHE A 233 11.29 4.35 -4.84
CA PHE A 233 11.93 5.45 -4.13
C PHE A 233 11.68 5.37 -2.61
N SER A 234 10.42 5.20 -2.21
CA SER A 234 10.04 5.10 -0.80
C SER A 234 10.68 3.90 -0.12
N SER A 235 10.87 2.79 -0.86
CA SER A 235 11.57 1.61 -0.38
C SER A 235 13.04 1.90 -0.11
N VAL A 236 13.75 2.58 -1.01
CA VAL A 236 15.15 2.99 -0.78
C VAL A 236 15.24 3.94 0.42
N TYR A 237 14.38 4.96 0.43
CA TYR A 237 14.43 6.02 1.43
C TYR A 237 14.15 5.52 2.87
N HIS A 238 13.14 4.65 3.04
CA HIS A 238 12.73 4.20 4.37
C HIS A 238 13.35 2.86 4.80
N LEU A 239 13.65 1.96 3.86
CA LEU A 239 14.14 0.61 4.16
C LEU A 239 15.67 0.51 4.12
N LYS A 240 16.35 1.54 3.59
CA LYS A 240 17.80 1.74 3.62
C LYS A 240 18.56 0.49 3.12
N SER A 241 19.64 0.08 3.81
CA SER A 241 20.48 -1.09 3.49
C SER A 241 19.73 -2.38 3.15
N THR A 242 18.47 -2.53 3.58
CA THR A 242 17.65 -3.70 3.22
C THR A 242 17.45 -3.84 1.70
N VAL A 243 17.51 -2.74 0.95
CA VAL A 243 17.35 -2.74 -0.52
C VAL A 243 18.62 -3.10 -1.28
N LEU A 244 19.76 -3.27 -0.60
CA LEU A 244 21.07 -3.55 -1.20
C LEU A 244 21.04 -4.59 -2.32
N PRO A 245 20.36 -5.76 -2.18
CA PRO A 245 20.34 -6.79 -3.23
C PRO A 245 19.72 -6.36 -4.55
N TYR A 246 18.99 -5.23 -4.57
CA TYR A 246 18.26 -4.71 -5.72
C TYR A 246 18.78 -3.36 -6.19
N SER A 247 19.83 -2.82 -5.56
CA SER A 247 20.32 -1.46 -5.79
C SER A 247 20.72 -1.19 -7.25
N ALA A 248 21.37 -2.14 -7.91
CA ALA A 248 21.72 -2.02 -9.34
C ALA A 248 20.49 -1.98 -10.25
N ASP A 249 19.49 -2.83 -10.02
CA ASP A 249 18.24 -2.83 -10.78
C ASP A 249 17.44 -1.53 -10.55
N LEU A 250 17.44 -1.03 -9.31
CA LEU A 250 16.82 0.24 -8.96
C LEU A 250 17.48 1.42 -9.68
N LEU A 251 18.81 1.40 -9.80
CA LEU A 251 19.55 2.37 -10.60
C LEU A 251 19.11 2.31 -12.07
N GLU A 252 19.05 1.11 -12.67
CA GLU A 252 18.62 0.93 -14.07
C GLU A 252 17.22 1.50 -14.29
N VAL A 253 16.26 1.19 -13.40
CA VAL A 253 14.89 1.72 -13.45
C VAL A 253 14.92 3.25 -13.40
N SER A 254 15.71 3.81 -12.50
CA SER A 254 15.85 5.25 -12.33
C SER A 254 16.39 5.95 -13.58
N LEU A 255 17.48 5.43 -14.16
CA LEU A 255 18.10 5.98 -15.37
C LEU A 255 17.17 5.87 -16.58
N LYS A 256 16.44 4.75 -16.71
CA LYS A 256 15.45 4.58 -17.78
C LYS A 256 14.31 5.60 -17.66
N ALA A 257 13.79 5.81 -16.45
CA ALA A 257 12.74 6.78 -16.20
C ALA A 257 13.18 8.22 -16.54
N LEU A 258 14.39 8.61 -16.12
CA LEU A 258 14.96 9.93 -16.41
C LEU A 258 15.13 10.21 -17.91
N ARG A 259 15.45 9.19 -18.71
CA ARG A 259 15.69 9.33 -20.16
C ARG A 259 14.43 9.39 -21.01
N LYS A 260 13.46 8.54 -20.70
CA LYS A 260 12.34 8.24 -21.61
C LYS A 260 10.97 8.36 -20.94
N GLY A 261 10.93 8.69 -19.65
CA GLY A 261 9.69 8.79 -18.90
C GLY A 261 8.93 10.08 -19.21
N SER A 262 7.63 10.05 -18.90
CA SER A 262 6.83 11.27 -18.72
C SER A 262 7.40 12.16 -17.60
N GLU A 263 6.92 13.40 -17.48
CA GLU A 263 7.35 14.31 -16.40
C GLU A 263 7.24 13.67 -15.01
N LYS A 264 6.11 13.01 -14.70
CA LYS A 264 5.91 12.32 -13.42
C LYS A 264 6.91 11.18 -13.20
N GLU A 265 7.22 10.42 -14.25
CA GLU A 265 8.21 9.33 -14.18
C GLU A 265 9.63 9.86 -14.01
N ARG A 266 9.99 10.92 -14.73
CA ARG A 266 11.31 11.57 -14.59
C ARG A 266 11.49 12.13 -13.18
N MET A 267 10.46 12.76 -12.61
CA MET A 267 10.47 13.25 -11.24
C MET A 267 10.63 12.10 -10.23
N ALA A 268 9.88 11.02 -10.39
CA ALA A 268 10.01 9.83 -9.53
C ALA A 268 11.40 9.18 -9.67
N GLY A 269 11.93 9.10 -10.89
CA GLY A 269 13.29 8.64 -11.18
C GLY A 269 14.35 9.53 -10.55
N ALA A 270 14.23 10.85 -10.65
CA ALA A 270 15.18 11.77 -10.01
C ALA A 270 15.25 11.56 -8.49
N LYS A 271 14.09 11.40 -7.84
CA LYS A 271 14.01 11.10 -6.41
C LYS A 271 14.60 9.74 -6.06
N LEU A 272 14.33 8.71 -6.87
CA LEU A 272 14.90 7.37 -6.69
C LEU A 272 16.43 7.41 -6.79
N LEU A 273 16.98 8.05 -7.83
CA LEU A 273 18.41 8.21 -8.02
C LEU A 273 19.05 8.97 -6.86
N GLY A 274 18.47 10.11 -6.47
CA GLY A 274 18.96 10.90 -5.33
C GLY A 274 18.98 10.09 -4.03
N SER A 275 17.95 9.27 -3.79
CA SER A 275 17.89 8.38 -2.62
C SER A 275 18.96 7.28 -2.65
N LEU A 276 19.23 6.70 -3.83
CA LEU A 276 20.32 5.73 -4.01
C LEU A 276 21.70 6.37 -3.79
N MET A 277 21.90 7.59 -4.28
CA MET A 277 23.15 8.34 -4.11
C MET A 277 23.35 8.83 -2.66
N ALA A 278 22.28 9.01 -1.90
CA ALA A 278 22.32 9.37 -0.48
C ALA A 278 22.35 8.14 0.46
N SER A 279 22.44 6.92 -0.10
CA SER A 279 22.49 5.68 0.66
C SER A 279 23.90 5.40 1.21
N ASP A 280 24.02 4.31 1.98
CA ASP A 280 25.27 3.85 2.58
C ASP A 280 26.28 3.32 1.55
N ASP A 281 27.56 3.26 1.95
CA ASP A 281 28.70 2.94 1.09
C ASP A 281 28.53 1.61 0.33
N ALA A 282 27.89 0.61 0.93
CA ALA A 282 27.64 -0.68 0.27
C ALA A 282 26.71 -0.55 -0.95
N ILE A 283 25.69 0.31 -0.86
CA ILE A 283 24.82 0.62 -2.00
C ILE A 283 25.61 1.41 -3.04
N LEU A 284 26.38 2.41 -2.61
CA LEU A 284 27.21 3.23 -3.50
C LEU A 284 28.24 2.40 -4.29
N GLU A 285 28.90 1.46 -3.63
CA GLU A 285 29.84 0.53 -4.25
C GLU A 285 29.15 -0.30 -5.34
N THR A 286 27.95 -0.80 -5.05
CA THR A 286 27.16 -1.62 -5.98
C THR A 286 26.71 -0.83 -7.21
N ILE A 287 26.33 0.45 -7.05
CA ILE A 287 25.84 1.30 -8.15
C ILE A 287 26.94 2.11 -8.85
N SER A 288 28.18 2.06 -8.35
CA SER A 288 29.31 2.90 -8.77
C SER A 288 29.52 2.92 -10.29
N GLY A 289 29.39 1.77 -10.96
CA GLY A 289 29.54 1.63 -12.41
C GLY A 289 28.56 2.49 -13.23
N GLY A 290 27.38 2.81 -12.69
CA GLY A 290 26.38 3.63 -13.37
C GLY A 290 26.35 5.11 -12.94
N LEU A 291 27.16 5.52 -11.96
CA LEU A 291 27.12 6.90 -11.44
C LEU A 291 27.61 7.95 -12.45
N VAL A 292 28.56 7.59 -13.30
CA VAL A 292 29.05 8.49 -14.37
C VAL A 292 27.94 8.81 -15.37
N GLU A 293 27.19 7.78 -15.76
CA GLU A 293 26.02 7.90 -16.63
C GLU A 293 24.91 8.71 -15.96
N ALA A 294 24.63 8.43 -14.68
CA ALA A 294 23.67 9.18 -13.86
C ALA A 294 23.99 10.69 -13.84
N ARG A 295 25.25 11.05 -13.57
CA ARG A 295 25.71 12.45 -13.56
C ARG A 295 25.49 13.14 -14.91
N SER A 296 25.80 12.45 -16.02
CA SER A 296 25.59 13.00 -17.37
C SER A 296 24.12 13.29 -17.64
N ILE A 297 23.22 12.39 -17.21
CA ILE A 297 21.77 12.56 -17.39
C ILE A 297 21.25 13.70 -16.52
N LEU A 298 21.62 13.76 -15.25
CA LEU A 298 21.21 14.83 -14.33
C LEU A 298 21.65 16.21 -14.81
N SER A 299 22.89 16.34 -15.28
CA SER A 299 23.40 17.60 -15.84
C SER A 299 22.62 18.04 -17.09
N SER A 300 22.33 17.11 -18.00
CA SER A 300 21.49 17.39 -19.17
C SER A 300 20.09 17.86 -18.77
N ILE A 301 19.45 17.17 -17.82
CA ILE A 301 18.11 17.54 -17.33
C ILE A 301 18.14 18.92 -16.67
N SER A 302 19.10 19.18 -15.77
CA SER A 302 19.21 20.46 -15.05
C SER A 302 19.28 21.69 -15.97
N SER A 303 19.83 21.52 -17.18
CA SER A 303 20.02 22.60 -18.16
C SER A 303 18.91 22.67 -19.20
N THR A 304 18.41 21.52 -19.67
CA THR A 304 17.55 21.45 -20.87
C THR A 304 16.11 21.02 -20.61
N ASP A 305 15.77 20.53 -19.42
CA ASP A 305 14.43 19.98 -19.18
C ASP A 305 13.35 21.08 -19.15
N PRO A 306 12.19 20.87 -19.81
CA PRO A 306 11.09 21.82 -19.78
C PRO A 306 10.52 22.06 -18.36
N SER A 307 10.60 21.07 -17.46
CA SER A 307 10.06 21.19 -16.11
C SER A 307 11.03 21.94 -15.20
N VAL A 308 10.62 23.11 -14.68
CA VAL A 308 11.42 23.92 -13.74
C VAL A 308 11.70 23.14 -12.46
N GLU A 309 10.70 22.44 -11.94
CA GLU A 309 10.83 21.64 -10.71
C GLU A 309 11.86 20.53 -10.90
N LEU A 310 11.82 19.83 -12.04
CA LEU A 310 12.78 18.76 -12.33
C LEU A 310 14.19 19.32 -12.50
N ARG A 311 14.35 20.50 -13.12
CA ARG A 311 15.65 21.18 -13.20
C ARG A 311 16.22 21.48 -11.83
N GLN A 312 15.40 21.97 -10.90
CA GLN A 312 15.82 22.26 -9.52
C GLN A 312 16.22 21.00 -8.77
N VAL A 313 15.42 19.93 -8.86
CA VAL A 313 15.71 18.65 -8.21
C VAL A 313 17.01 18.03 -8.74
N CYS A 314 17.28 18.14 -10.04
CA CYS A 314 18.48 17.59 -10.66
C CYS A 314 19.72 18.50 -10.55
N GLY A 315 19.54 19.80 -10.33
CA GLY A 315 20.63 20.78 -10.23
C GLY A 315 21.28 20.90 -8.86
N ASN A 316 20.65 20.36 -7.80
CA ASN A 316 21.14 20.43 -6.43
C ASN A 316 21.95 19.19 -5.98
N ASN A 317 22.39 18.33 -6.91
CA ASN A 317 23.10 17.07 -6.61
C ASN A 317 24.56 17.09 -7.06
#